data_AF-A0A9E1DT95-F1
#
_entry.id   AF-A0A9E1DT95-F1
#
_cell.length_a   1.000
_cell.length_b   1.000
_cell.length_c   1.000
_cell.angle_alpha   90.00
_cell.angle_beta   90.00
_cell.angle_gamma   90.00
#
_symmetry.space_group_name_H-M   'P 1'
#
loop_
_entity.id
_entity.type
_entity.pdbx_description
1 polymer ?
#
loop_
_entity_poly.entity_id
_entity_poly.type
_entity_poly.pdbx_seq_one_letter_code
_entity_poly.pdbx_strand_id
1 'polypeptide(L)'
;MAHMHPDHMKTLPRLSRAAGQIRGVANMIEERRYCVDILTQLKAAQAALRSVETEVLDGHIRSCIQEAFSSKDPKAVDKKMKELMKLLTG
;
A
#
# COMPACT_ATOMS: atom_id res chain seq x y z
N MET A 1 19.70 -6.27 17.13
CA MET A 1 18.35 -5.85 17.60
C MET A 1 17.42 -5.98 16.42
N ALA A 2 16.45 -6.89 16.46
CA ALA A 2 15.51 -7.09 15.36
C ALA A 2 14.65 -5.83 15.22
N HIS A 3 14.72 -5.17 14.06
CA HIS A 3 13.85 -4.05 13.74
C HIS A 3 12.41 -4.57 13.71
N MET A 4 11.59 -4.17 14.66
CA MET A 4 10.17 -4.53 14.65
C MET A 4 9.52 -3.67 13.56
N HIS A 5 8.93 -4.30 12.55
CA HIS A 5 8.20 -3.58 11.52
C HIS A 5 6.91 -2.98 12.11
N PRO A 6 6.44 -1.82 11.63
CA PRO A 6 5.18 -1.24 12.08
C PRO A 6 4.02 -2.23 11.89
N ASP A 7 3.10 -2.25 12.87
CA ASP A 7 1.88 -3.04 12.78
C ASP A 7 0.91 -2.42 11.77
N HIS A 8 0.47 -3.24 10.80
CA HIS A 8 -0.48 -2.85 9.75
C HIS A 8 -1.83 -3.60 9.86
N MET A 9 -2.12 -4.25 10.99
CA MET A 9 -3.37 -4.98 11.19
C MET A 9 -4.62 -4.12 10.95
N LYS A 10 -4.55 -2.81 11.24
CA LYS A 10 -5.65 -1.86 10.99
C LYS A 10 -5.92 -1.63 9.49
N THR A 11 -4.95 -1.91 8.62
CA THR A 11 -5.09 -1.80 7.16
C THR A 11 -5.78 -3.04 6.57
N LEU A 12 -5.76 -4.18 7.27
CA LEU A 12 -6.28 -5.45 6.77
C LEU A 12 -7.75 -5.39 6.31
N PRO A 13 -8.69 -4.74 7.03
CA PRO A 13 -10.07 -4.60 6.55
C PRO A 13 -10.19 -3.82 5.23
N ARG A 14 -9.30 -2.85 4.98
CA ARG A 14 -9.25 -2.12 3.70
C ARG A 14 -8.76 -3.03 2.57
N LEU A 15 -7.70 -3.81 2.84
CA LEU A 15 -7.18 -4.79 1.90
C LEU A 15 -8.22 -5.87 1.56
N SER A 16 -8.95 -6.39 2.54
CA SER A 16 -10.02 -7.37 2.31
C SER A 16 -11.12 -6.84 1.39
N ARG A 17 -11.47 -5.56 1.51
CA ARG A 17 -12.42 -4.90 0.59
C ARG A 17 -11.89 -4.81 -0.83
N ALA A 18 -10.63 -4.39 -1.01
CA ALA A 18 -9.99 -4.37 -2.32
C ALA A 18 -9.94 -5.77 -2.96
N ALA A 19 -9.63 -6.81 -2.18
CA ALA A 19 -9.65 -8.19 -2.63
C ALA A 19 -11.07 -8.65 -3.06
N GLY A 20 -12.11 -8.19 -2.36
CA GLY A 20 -13.50 -8.41 -2.76
C GLY A 20 -13.86 -7.76 -4.10
N GLN A 21 -13.39 -6.53 -4.34
CA GLN A 21 -13.58 -5.84 -5.61
C GLN A 21 -12.88 -6.56 -6.77
N ILE A 22 -11.65 -7.04 -6.57
CA ILE A 22 -10.92 -7.83 -7.58
C ILE A 22 -11.69 -9.09 -7.94
N ARG A 23 -12.19 -9.83 -6.94
CA ARG A 23 -13.05 -11.00 -7.16
C ARG A 23 -14.32 -10.63 -7.91
N GLY A 24 -14.94 -9.50 -7.57
CA GLY A 24 -16.10 -8.98 -8.29
C GLY A 24 -15.80 -8.73 -9.77
N VAL A 25 -14.67 -8.09 -10.09
CA VAL A 25 -14.24 -7.86 -11.49
C VAL A 25 -14.05 -9.18 -12.24
N ALA A 26 -13.45 -10.20 -11.62
CA ALA A 26 -13.30 -11.52 -12.24
C ALA A 26 -14.66 -12.11 -12.63
N ASN A 27 -15.64 -12.10 -11.72
CA ASN A 27 -16.99 -12.58 -12.02
C ASN A 27 -17.64 -11.80 -13.16
N MET A 28 -17.47 -10.47 -13.20
CA MET A 28 -18.02 -9.64 -14.29
C MET A 28 -17.45 -10.02 -15.66
N ILE A 29 -16.19 -10.46 -15.72
CA ILE A 29 -15.55 -10.94 -16.95
C ILE A 29 -16.14 -12.29 -17.36
N GLU A 30 -16.29 -13.22 -16.41
CA GLU A 30 -16.91 -14.54 -16.64
C GLU A 30 -18.36 -14.40 -17.15
N GLU A 31 -19.11 -13.45 -16.58
CA GLU A 31 -20.48 -13.08 -16.98
C GLU A 31 -20.54 -12.29 -18.30
N ARG A 32 -19.40 -11.95 -18.91
CA ARG A 32 -19.31 -11.15 -20.14
C ARG A 32 -20.04 -9.80 -20.06
N ARG A 33 -19.92 -9.14 -18.91
CA ARG A 33 -20.56 -7.83 -18.68
C ARG A 33 -20.00 -6.73 -19.58
N TYR A 34 -20.74 -5.63 -19.67
CA TYR A 34 -20.37 -4.47 -20.47
C TYR A 34 -19.00 -3.90 -20.05
N CYS A 35 -18.15 -3.62 -21.04
CA CYS A 35 -16.76 -3.25 -20.81
C CYS A 35 -16.61 -2.00 -19.93
N VAL A 36 -17.51 -1.01 -20.05
CA VAL A 36 -17.46 0.21 -19.23
C VAL A 36 -17.72 -0.08 -17.76
N ASP A 37 -18.61 -1.03 -17.44
CA ASP A 37 -18.86 -1.43 -16.06
C ASP A 37 -17.62 -2.11 -15.46
N ILE A 38 -17.00 -3.02 -16.23
CA ILE A 38 -15.77 -3.73 -15.83
C ILE A 38 -14.66 -2.70 -15.56
N LEU A 39 -14.45 -1.76 -16.49
CA LEU A 39 -13.45 -0.71 -16.34
C LEU A 39 -13.74 0.16 -15.11
N THR A 40 -14.99 0.49 -14.84
CA THR A 40 -15.39 1.29 -13.67
C THR A 40 -15.07 0.55 -12.36
N GLN A 41 -15.40 -0.74 -12.26
CA GLN A 41 -15.08 -1.54 -11.08
C GLN A 41 -13.58 -1.78 -10.93
N LEU A 42 -12.85 -1.94 -12.03
CA LEU A 42 -11.39 -2.03 -11.99
C LEU A 42 -10.76 -0.74 -11.47
N LYS A 43 -11.27 0.44 -11.87
CA LYS A 43 -10.82 1.73 -11.32
C LYS A 43 -11.11 1.85 -9.82
N ALA A 44 -12.26 1.35 -9.36
CA ALA A 44 -12.60 1.32 -7.94
C ALA A 44 -11.63 0.41 -7.15
N ALA A 45 -11.31 -0.78 -7.67
CA ALA A 45 -10.33 -1.69 -7.07
C ALA A 45 -8.93 -1.04 -6.99
N GLN A 46 -8.49 -0.39 -8.07
CA GLN A 46 -7.21 0.34 -8.08
C GLN A 46 -7.18 1.47 -7.04
N ALA A 47 -8.28 2.21 -6.87
CA ALA A 47 -8.36 3.27 -5.87
C ALA A 47 -8.30 2.71 -4.43
N ALA A 48 -8.96 1.57 -4.17
CA ALA A 48 -8.89 0.91 -2.89
C ALA A 48 -7.48 0.40 -2.56
N LEU A 49 -6.78 -0.17 -3.55
CA LEU A 49 -5.38 -0.60 -3.40
C LEU A 49 -4.45 0.58 -3.12
N ARG A 50 -4.58 1.70 -3.86
CA ARG A 50 -3.81 2.92 -3.59
C ARG A 50 -4.02 3.46 -2.17
N SER A 51 -5.24 3.37 -1.66
CA SER A 51 -5.52 3.76 -0.26
C SER A 51 -4.80 2.86 0.75
N VAL A 52 -4.71 1.55 0.49
CA VAL A 52 -3.97 0.60 1.33
C VAL A 52 -2.48 0.89 1.29
N GLU A 53 -1.93 1.07 0.09
CA GLU A 53 -0.53 1.42 -0.14
C GLU A 53 -0.14 2.69 0.61
N THR A 54 -0.96 3.74 0.51
CA THR A 54 -0.71 5.03 1.19
C THR A 54 -0.65 4.87 2.71
N GLU A 55 -1.51 4.03 3.30
CA GLU A 55 -1.53 3.81 4.75
C GLU A 55 -0.32 3.01 5.24
N VAL A 56 0.11 1.99 4.48
CA VAL A 56 1.35 1.25 4.77
C VAL A 56 2.56 2.18 4.68
N LEU A 57 2.59 3.04 3.65
CA LEU A 57 3.64 4.02 3.44
C LEU A 57 3.72 5.05 4.58
N ASP A 58 2.59 5.62 5.00
CA ASP A 58 2.54 6.55 6.13
C ASP A 58 3.03 5.88 7.43
N GLY A 59 2.63 4.63 7.66
CA GLY A 59 3.14 3.83 8.79
C GLY A 59 4.66 3.67 8.76
N HIS A 60 5.24 3.36 7.59
CA HIS A 60 6.68 3.23 7.42
C HIS A 60 7.43 4.55 7.68
N ILE A 61 6.90 5.67 7.17
CA ILE A 61 7.49 7.00 7.39
C ILE A 61 7.47 7.34 8.88
N ARG A 62 6.35 7.12 9.57
CA ARG A 62 6.20 7.46 10.99
C ARG A 62 7.02 6.59 11.93
N SER A 63 7.26 5.31 11.61
CA SER A 63 8.07 4.45 12.48
C SER A 63 9.54 4.47 12.10
N CYS A 64 9.86 3.98 10.90
CA CYS A 64 11.23 3.63 10.52
C CYS A 64 12.09 4.86 10.28
N ILE A 65 11.52 5.93 9.72
CA ILE A 65 12.27 7.17 9.51
C ILE A 65 12.36 7.97 10.81
N GLN A 66 11.30 8.01 11.63
CA GLN A 66 11.34 8.69 12.93
C GLN A 66 12.35 8.05 13.88
N GLU A 67 12.46 6.72 13.88
CA GLU A 67 13.50 5.98 14.61
C GLU A 67 14.91 6.33 14.10
N ALA A 68 15.11 6.39 12.78
CA ALA A 68 16.39 6.77 12.18
C ALA A 68 16.78 8.23 12.51
N PHE A 69 15.83 9.16 12.58
CA PHE A 69 16.10 10.52 13.06
C PHE A 69 16.48 10.53 14.54
N SER A 70 15.85 9.68 15.35
CA SER A 70 16.11 9.59 16.79
C SER A 70 17.47 8.96 17.11
N SER A 71 18.01 8.11 16.22
CA SER A 71 19.32 7.48 16.39
C SER A 71 20.51 8.43 16.18
N LYS A 72 20.27 9.66 15.68
CA LYS A 72 21.31 10.66 15.32
C LYS A 72 22.39 10.14 14.37
N ASP A 73 22.10 9.08 13.60
CA ASP A 73 22.99 8.58 12.54
C ASP A 73 22.49 9.05 11.16
N PRO A 74 23.14 10.05 10.53
CA PRO A 74 22.75 10.55 9.22
C PRO A 74 22.78 9.49 8.12
N LYS A 75 23.64 8.46 8.24
CA LYS A 75 23.72 7.38 7.25
C LYS A 75 22.52 6.45 7.32
N ALA A 76 21.99 6.21 8.52
CA ALA A 76 20.78 5.42 8.71
C ALA A 76 19.56 6.11 8.09
N VAL A 77 19.43 7.43 8.25
CA VAL A 77 18.38 8.24 7.63
C VAL A 77 18.48 8.22 6.10
N ASP A 78 19.67 8.52 5.54
CA ASP A 78 19.88 8.54 4.09
C ASP A 78 19.57 7.18 3.43
N LYS A 79 19.97 6.08 4.08
CA LYS A 79 19.66 4.72 3.61
C LYS A 79 18.15 4.49 3.54
N LYS A 80 17.41 4.82 4.61
CA LYS A 80 15.96 4.63 4.67
C LYS A 80 15.21 5.51 3.67
N MET A 81 15.65 6.74 3.49
CA MET A 81 15.10 7.65 2.48
C MET A 81 15.34 7.14 1.05
N LYS A 82 16.53 6.60 0.75
CA LYS A 82 16.82 6.00 -0.56
C LYS A 82 15.97 4.78 -0.86
N GLU A 83 15.74 3.91 0.12
CA GLU A 83 14.83 2.75 0.00
C GLU A 83 13.41 3.21 -0.40
N LEU A 84 12.89 4.25 0.25
CA LEU A 84 11.60 4.86 -0.05
C LEU A 84 11.53 5.52 -1.44
N MET A 85 12.51 6.36 -1.77
CA MET A 85 12.54 7.04 -3.07
C MET A 85 12.55 6.04 -4.22
N LYS A 86 13.29 4.93 -4.10
CA LYS A 86 13.32 3.87 -5.11
C LYS A 86 11.94 3.23 -5.35
N LEU A 87 11.11 3.11 -4.31
CA LEU A 87 9.75 2.57 -4.43
C LEU A 87 8.77 3.55 -5.10
N LEU A 88 8.94 4.86 -4.89
CA LEU A 88 8.01 5.89 -5.39
C LEU A 88 8.32 6.39 -6.80
N THR A 89 9.57 6.26 -7.25
CA THR A 89 10.01 6.70 -8.59
C THR A 89 10.31 5.53 -9.53
N GLY A 90 10.05 4.30 -9.09
CA GLY A 90 10.28 3.05 -9.83
C GLY A 90 9.08 2.59 -10.63
#